data_AF-A0A2D6CXV0-F1
#
_entry.id   AF-A0A2D6CXV0-F1
#
_cell.length_a   1.000
_cell.length_b   1.000
_cell.length_c   1.000
_cell.angle_alpha   90.00
_cell.angle_beta   90.00
_cell.angle_gamma   90.00
#
_symmetry.space_group_name_H-M   'P 1'
#
loop_
_entity.id
_entity.type
_entity.pdbx_description
1 polymer ?
#
loop_
_entity_poly.entity_id
_entity_poly.type
_entity_poly.pdbx_seq_one_letter_code
_entity_poly.pdbx_strand_id
1 'polypeptide(L)'
;MRKHRYVVAVLALATLTSGAYGWGHEAHQIITRKACDAMPEPVRAFFMANRAGLVEHTTDPYHWRESEDPKHAGEHERHFFDIDYEGFGAYPFTELPWDYAAAAEKFGDET
;
A
#
# COMPACT_ATOMS: atom_id res chain seq x y z
N MET A 1 2.19 42.75 -20.69
CA MET A 1 1.16 41.97 -21.40
C MET A 1 1.56 40.53 -21.74
N ARG A 2 2.64 40.27 -22.50
CA ARG A 2 3.00 38.89 -22.94
C ARG A 2 3.35 37.93 -21.78
N LYS A 3 4.07 38.41 -20.75
CA LYS A 3 4.39 37.62 -19.53
C LYS A 3 3.15 37.20 -18.74
N HIS A 4 2.12 38.05 -18.71
CA HIS A 4 0.88 37.78 -17.96
C HIS A 4 0.06 36.69 -18.65
N ARG A 5 0.13 36.59 -19.98
CA ARG A 5 -0.50 35.49 -20.74
C ARG A 5 0.09 34.13 -20.39
N TYR A 6 1.41 34.03 -20.21
CA TYR A 6 2.06 32.79 -19.79
C TYR A 6 1.71 32.42 -18.34
N VAL A 7 1.66 33.39 -17.43
CA VAL A 7 1.24 33.15 -16.04
C VAL A 7 -0.21 32.65 -15.98
N VAL A 8 -1.13 33.30 -16.73
CA VAL A 8 -2.53 32.86 -16.82
C VAL A 8 -2.64 31.46 -17.43
N ALA A 9 -1.85 31.15 -18.46
CA ALA A 9 -1.85 29.81 -19.07
C ALA A 9 -1.33 28.72 -18.11
N VAL A 10 -0.29 29.00 -17.32
CA VAL A 10 0.24 28.08 -16.32
C VAL A 10 -0.78 27.84 -15.20
N LEU A 11 -1.42 28.91 -14.71
CA LEU A 11 -2.46 28.79 -13.69
C LEU A 11 -3.68 28.01 -14.20
N ALA A 12 -4.09 28.25 -15.45
CA ALA A 12 -5.17 27.47 -16.08
C ALA A 12 -4.80 25.99 -16.24
N LEU A 13 -3.56 25.67 -16.60
CA LEU A 13 -3.10 24.28 -16.70
C LEU A 13 -3.03 23.61 -15.33
N ALA A 14 -2.63 24.33 -14.28
CA ALA A 14 -2.63 23.83 -12.91
C ALA A 14 -4.04 23.48 -12.42
N THR A 15 -5.09 24.16 -12.89
CA THR A 15 -6.49 23.79 -12.57
C THR A 15 -6.99 22.53 -13.30
N LEU A 16 -6.25 22.03 -14.29
CA LEU A 16 -6.60 20.81 -15.03
C LEU A 16 -5.99 19.54 -14.40
N THR A 17 -5.23 19.65 -13.32
CA THR A 17 -4.68 18.48 -12.64
C THR A 17 -5.77 17.82 -11.78
N SER A 18 -6.19 16.61 -12.14
CA SER A 18 -6.97 15.75 -11.25
C SER A 18 -6.02 14.96 -10.33
N GLY A 19 -6.44 14.68 -9.10
CA GLY A 19 -5.72 13.77 -8.21
C GLY A 19 -5.55 12.40 -8.86
N ALA A 20 -4.32 11.87 -8.86
CA ALA A 20 -4.06 10.50 -9.28
C ALA A 20 -4.34 9.58 -8.08
N TYR A 21 -5.58 9.08 -7.97
CA TYR A 21 -5.97 8.09 -6.95
C TYR A 21 -5.47 6.69 -7.32
N GLY A 22 -4.17 6.54 -7.51
CA GLY A 22 -3.54 5.35 -8.10
C GLY A 22 -3.49 4.12 -7.20
N TRP A 23 -3.99 4.19 -5.97
CA TRP A 23 -3.79 3.18 -4.92
C TRP A 23 -5.09 2.83 -4.17
N GLY A 24 -6.24 2.96 -4.83
CA GLY A 24 -7.55 2.56 -4.29
C GLY A 24 -7.92 1.10 -4.59
N HIS A 25 -9.18 0.75 -4.34
CA HIS A 25 -9.76 -0.59 -4.56
C HIS A 25 -9.31 -1.26 -5.87
N GLU A 26 -9.43 -0.55 -7.00
CA GLU A 26 -9.07 -1.08 -8.33
C GLU A 26 -7.57 -1.33 -8.49
N ALA A 27 -6.73 -0.52 -7.86
CA ALA A 27 -5.27 -0.64 -7.96
C ALA A 27 -4.79 -1.94 -7.31
N HIS A 28 -5.29 -2.27 -6.12
CA HIS A 28 -4.98 -3.52 -5.43
C HIS A 28 -5.34 -4.75 -6.27
N GLN A 29 -6.51 -4.71 -6.92
CA GLN A 29 -6.93 -5.75 -7.83
C GLN A 29 -6.04 -5.85 -9.08
N ILE A 30 -5.65 -4.72 -9.69
CA ILE A 30 -4.76 -4.70 -10.87
C ILE A 30 -3.40 -5.30 -10.52
N ILE A 31 -2.82 -4.91 -9.39
CA ILE A 31 -1.53 -5.43 -8.91
C ILE A 31 -1.62 -6.93 -8.71
N THR A 32 -2.66 -7.42 -8.04
CA THR A 32 -2.82 -8.85 -7.76
C THR A 32 -3.02 -9.68 -9.03
N ARG A 33 -3.82 -9.15 -9.97
CA ARG A 33 -3.98 -9.75 -11.31
C ARG A 33 -2.63 -9.92 -11.99
N LYS A 34 -1.83 -8.85 -12.04
CA LYS A 34 -0.49 -8.87 -12.64
C LYS A 34 0.47 -9.78 -11.89
N ALA A 35 0.40 -9.82 -10.56
CA ALA A 35 1.24 -10.68 -9.73
C ALA A 35 0.96 -12.16 -10.04
N CYS A 36 -0.31 -12.55 -10.11
CA CYS A 36 -0.69 -13.90 -10.51
C CYS A 36 -0.14 -14.23 -11.91
N ASP A 37 -0.32 -13.32 -12.88
CA ASP A 37 0.14 -13.51 -14.27
C ASP A 37 1.69 -13.64 -14.35
N ALA A 38 2.41 -12.98 -13.44
CA ALA A 38 3.88 -12.98 -13.37
C ALA A 38 4.49 -14.15 -12.58
N MET A 39 3.67 -15.00 -11.94
CA MET A 39 4.18 -16.10 -11.13
C MET A 39 5.03 -17.08 -11.94
N PRO A 40 6.18 -17.54 -11.40
CA PRO A 40 7.00 -18.55 -12.05
C PRO A 40 6.37 -19.95 -11.95
N GLU A 41 6.81 -20.87 -12.80
CA GLU A 41 6.54 -22.29 -12.57
C GLU A 41 7.40 -22.82 -11.39
N PRO A 42 6.93 -23.82 -10.63
CA PRO A 42 5.68 -24.58 -10.83
C PRO A 42 4.43 -23.94 -10.18
N VAL A 43 4.57 -22.80 -9.49
CA VAL A 43 3.50 -22.25 -8.64
C VAL A 43 2.42 -21.50 -9.43
N ARG A 44 2.71 -21.09 -10.67
CA ARG A 44 1.78 -20.33 -11.51
C ARG A 44 0.41 -20.98 -11.64
N ALA A 45 0.34 -22.30 -11.82
CA ALA A 45 -0.93 -23.02 -11.95
C ALA A 45 -1.85 -22.83 -10.73
N PHE A 46 -1.28 -22.85 -9.52
CA PHE A 46 -2.02 -22.61 -8.28
C PHE A 46 -2.59 -21.19 -8.22
N PHE A 47 -1.78 -20.17 -8.51
CA PHE A 47 -2.23 -18.78 -8.47
C PHE A 47 -3.26 -18.47 -9.57
N MET A 48 -3.10 -19.03 -10.77
CA MET A 48 -4.08 -18.89 -11.84
C MET A 48 -5.43 -19.52 -11.46
N ALA A 49 -5.41 -20.73 -10.89
CA ALA A 49 -6.64 -21.42 -10.47
C ALA A 49 -7.43 -20.65 -9.40
N ASN A 50 -6.74 -19.88 -8.54
CA ASN A 50 -7.34 -19.13 -7.44
C ASN A 50 -7.45 -17.62 -7.70
N ARG A 51 -7.11 -17.15 -8.91
CA ARG A 51 -6.94 -15.73 -9.24
C ARG A 51 -8.18 -14.88 -8.92
N ALA A 52 -9.38 -15.39 -9.17
CA ALA A 52 -10.62 -14.65 -8.92
C ALA A 52 -10.80 -14.34 -7.42
N GLY A 53 -10.71 -15.36 -6.56
CA GLY A 53 -10.83 -15.19 -5.11
C GLY A 53 -9.70 -14.33 -4.54
N LEU A 54 -8.46 -14.53 -5.02
CA LEU A 54 -7.35 -13.67 -4.62
C LEU A 54 -7.62 -12.21 -4.94
N VAL A 55 -8.12 -11.90 -6.15
CA VAL A 55 -8.43 -10.52 -6.56
C VAL A 55 -9.57 -9.94 -5.73
N GLU A 56 -10.62 -10.70 -5.46
CA GLU A 56 -11.76 -10.28 -4.63
C GLU A 56 -11.31 -9.88 -3.22
N HIS A 57 -10.51 -10.73 -2.57
CA HIS A 57 -10.09 -10.51 -1.18
C HIS A 57 -8.96 -9.47 -1.01
N THR A 58 -8.40 -8.91 -2.08
CA THR A 58 -7.32 -7.90 -1.96
C THR A 58 -7.74 -6.59 -1.35
N THR A 59 -9.05 -6.35 -1.28
CA THR A 59 -9.62 -5.11 -0.77
C THR A 59 -10.26 -5.29 0.60
N ASP A 60 -10.23 -6.50 1.15
CA ASP A 60 -10.77 -6.77 2.49
C ASP A 60 -10.09 -5.92 3.57
N PRO A 61 -8.74 -5.79 3.62
CA PRO A 61 -8.07 -4.89 4.58
C PRO A 61 -8.56 -3.45 4.52
N TYR A 62 -8.81 -2.94 3.30
CA TYR A 62 -9.34 -1.59 3.11
C TYR A 62 -10.72 -1.44 3.76
N HIS A 63 -11.58 -2.45 3.64
CA HIS A 63 -12.90 -2.46 4.29
C HIS A 63 -12.80 -2.63 5.81
N TRP A 64 -11.87 -3.46 6.28
CA TRP A 64 -11.64 -3.72 7.70
C TRP A 64 -11.14 -2.50 8.46
N ARG A 65 -10.36 -1.63 7.83
CA ARG A 65 -9.93 -0.35 8.41
C ARG A 65 -11.09 0.51 8.91
N GLU A 66 -12.24 0.45 8.23
CA GLU A 66 -13.43 1.25 8.57
C GLU A 66 -14.42 0.44 9.42
N SER A 67 -14.07 -0.78 9.82
CA SER A 67 -14.93 -1.69 10.58
C SER A 67 -14.93 -1.39 12.07
N GLU A 68 -16.09 -1.55 12.72
CA GLU A 68 -16.23 -1.50 14.18
C GLU A 68 -16.00 -2.87 14.85
N ASP A 69 -15.79 -3.95 14.09
CA ASP A 69 -15.49 -5.27 14.66
C ASP A 69 -14.15 -5.21 15.42
N PRO A 70 -14.11 -5.55 16.73
CA PRO A 70 -12.88 -5.55 17.52
C PRO A 70 -11.75 -6.41 16.94
N LYS A 71 -12.06 -7.40 16.09
CA LYS A 71 -11.06 -8.21 15.39
C LYS A 71 -10.20 -7.42 14.40
N HIS A 72 -10.74 -6.30 13.91
CA HIS A 72 -10.08 -5.40 12.96
C HIS A 72 -9.60 -4.11 13.63
N ALA A 73 -9.61 -4.03 14.97
CA ALA A 73 -8.98 -2.94 15.69
C ALA A 73 -7.49 -2.84 15.31
N GLY A 74 -7.02 -1.63 15.01
CA GLY A 74 -5.64 -1.39 14.57
C GLY A 74 -5.39 -1.63 13.07
N GLU A 75 -6.41 -1.96 12.28
CA GLU A 75 -6.22 -2.27 10.86
C GLU A 75 -5.86 -1.02 10.04
N HIS A 76 -6.27 0.18 10.48
CA HIS A 76 -5.87 1.42 9.81
C HIS A 76 -4.36 1.59 9.77
N GLU A 77 -3.73 1.40 10.92
CA GLU A 77 -2.31 1.63 11.15
C GLU A 77 -1.49 0.64 10.31
N ARG A 78 -1.95 -0.60 10.17
CA ARG A 78 -1.32 -1.67 9.37
C ARG A 78 -1.22 -1.41 7.87
N HIS A 79 -1.90 -0.38 7.35
CA HIS A 79 -1.79 0.00 5.93
C HIS A 79 -0.54 0.82 5.62
N PHE A 80 0.21 1.22 6.64
CA PHE A 80 1.39 2.06 6.52
C PHE A 80 2.60 1.40 7.20
N PHE A 81 3.79 1.75 6.74
CA PHE A 81 5.04 1.32 7.34
C PHE A 81 6.08 2.42 7.16
N ASP A 82 6.67 2.90 8.27
CA ASP A 82 7.70 3.93 8.23
C ASP A 82 9.09 3.28 8.13
N ILE A 83 9.59 3.15 6.90
CA ILE A 83 10.91 2.56 6.63
C ILE A 83 12.07 3.43 7.14
N ASP A 84 11.83 4.72 7.38
CA ASP A 84 12.84 5.67 7.83
C ASP A 84 12.84 5.84 9.36
N TYR A 85 12.07 5.00 10.08
CA TYR A 85 12.04 5.02 11.54
C TYR A 85 13.44 4.80 12.12
N GLU A 86 13.93 5.79 12.88
CA GLU A 86 15.28 5.82 13.41
C GLU A 86 15.61 4.58 14.28
N GLY A 87 14.60 3.97 14.90
CA GLY A 87 14.74 2.77 15.72
C GLY A 87 15.15 1.51 14.96
N PHE A 88 14.98 1.46 13.64
CA PHE A 88 15.43 0.34 12.79
C PHE A 88 16.94 0.38 12.50
N GLY A 89 17.60 1.50 12.84
CA GLY A 89 19.03 1.69 12.59
C GLY A 89 19.34 1.97 11.12
N ALA A 90 20.62 2.22 10.83
CA ALA A 90 21.05 2.46 9.44
C ALA A 90 20.85 1.20 8.59
N TYR A 91 20.60 1.38 7.29
CA TYR A 91 20.61 0.28 6.32
C TYR A 91 21.86 -0.61 6.55
N PRO A 92 21.72 -1.94 6.71
CA PRO A 92 20.57 -2.77 6.33
C PRO A 92 19.55 -3.05 7.44
N PHE A 93 19.31 -2.09 8.35
CA PHE A 93 18.28 -2.15 9.40
C PHE A 93 18.50 -3.26 10.44
N THR A 94 19.73 -3.39 10.93
CA THR A 94 20.10 -4.48 11.86
C THR A 94 19.43 -4.40 13.22
N GLU A 95 18.79 -3.27 13.54
CA GLU A 95 18.08 -3.08 14.79
C GLU A 95 16.61 -3.54 14.74
N LEU A 96 16.05 -3.81 13.55
CA LEU A 96 14.72 -4.40 13.39
C LEU A 96 14.80 -5.93 13.55
N PRO A 97 14.22 -6.51 14.61
CA PRO A 97 14.16 -7.95 14.76
C PRO A 97 13.35 -8.59 13.62
N TRP A 98 13.81 -9.72 13.12
CA TRP A 98 13.08 -10.50 12.12
C TRP A 98 11.88 -11.24 12.72
N ASP A 99 11.92 -11.51 14.02
CA ASP A 99 10.80 -12.10 14.75
C ASP A 99 9.85 -11.01 15.21
N TYR A 100 8.56 -11.17 14.88
CA TYR A 100 7.53 -10.18 15.22
C TYR A 100 7.39 -9.99 16.73
N ALA A 101 7.46 -11.06 17.54
CA ALA A 101 7.29 -10.93 18.98
C ALA A 101 8.45 -10.15 19.60
N ALA A 102 9.68 -10.38 19.13
CA ALA A 102 10.83 -9.57 19.53
C ALA A 102 10.74 -8.11 19.05
N ALA A 103 10.20 -7.86 17.85
CA ALA A 103 9.96 -6.50 17.35
C ALA A 103 8.90 -5.78 18.19
N ALA A 104 7.79 -6.44 18.51
CA ALA A 104 6.74 -5.90 19.37
C ALA A 104 7.23 -5.66 20.80
N GLU A 105 8.09 -6.53 21.34
CA GLU A 105 8.73 -6.29 22.65
C GLU A 105 9.65 -5.06 22.62
N LYS A 106 10.39 -4.85 21.52
CA LYS A 106 11.34 -3.74 21.39
C LYS A 106 10.65 -2.40 21.10
N PHE A 107 9.62 -2.39 20.26
CA PHE A 107 9.02 -1.17 19.70
C PHE A 107 7.57 -0.93 20.15
N GLY A 108 6.91 -1.92 20.73
CA GLY A 108 5.48 -1.91 21.05
C GLY A 108 4.64 -2.47 19.90
N ASP A 109 3.34 -2.67 20.17
CA ASP A 109 2.37 -3.19 19.18
C ASP A 109 1.92 -2.12 18.15
N GLU A 110 2.33 -0.86 18.32
CA GLU A 110 1.85 0.30 17.54
C GLU A 110 2.88 0.88 16.55
N THR A 111 4.05 0.27 16.40
CA THR A 111 5.04 0.67 15.37
C THR A 111 4.91 -0.12 14.10
#